data_AF-A0A353R756-F1
#
_entry.id   AF-A0A353R756-F1
#
_cell.length_a   1.000
_cell.length_b   1.000
_cell.length_c   1.000
_cell.angle_alpha   90.00
_cell.angle_beta   90.00
_cell.angle_gamma   90.00
#
_symmetry.space_group_name_H-M   'P 1'
#
loop_
_entity.id
_entity.type
_entity.pdbx_description
1 polymer ?
#
loop_
_entity_poly.entity_id
_entity_poly.type
_entity_poly.pdbx_seq_one_letter_code
_entity_poly.pdbx_strand_id
1 'polypeptide(L)'
;VAEIRKADTNHIVILGAPQWNSNFDPFTDWTFDKKIMYSCHRYGGDATAEAITHFIDFRDKTGLPMYMGEIGHNTLERMESLCKVMEDNNIGYTFWPYKKMEGSCFVSIGTPENWDQIVAFSEAPRDTYAAIREARPHQELSRLAMTRFLELCLFENCNSQEDYTGALRLDKERTDN
;
A
#
# COMPACT_ATOMS: atom_id res chain seq x y z
N VAL A 1 -19.81 8.15 6.56
CA VAL A 1 -19.44 8.91 7.79
C VAL A 1 -20.59 9.00 8.78
N ALA A 2 -21.77 9.50 8.39
CA ALA A 2 -22.92 9.65 9.31
C ALA A 2 -23.26 8.38 10.13
N GLU A 3 -23.26 7.20 9.50
CA GLU A 3 -23.49 5.93 10.23
C GLU A 3 -22.38 5.58 11.23
N ILE A 4 -21.12 5.81 10.88
CA ILE A 4 -19.98 5.62 11.79
C ILE A 4 -20.17 6.53 13.02
N ARG A 5 -20.62 7.78 12.82
CA ARG A 5 -20.84 8.75 13.90
C ARG A 5 -21.96 8.40 14.87
N LYS A 6 -22.84 7.44 14.54
CA LYS A 6 -23.81 6.91 15.51
C LYS A 6 -23.13 6.06 16.60
N ALA A 7 -21.97 5.47 16.30
CA ALA A 7 -21.22 4.62 17.22
C ALA A 7 -19.91 5.26 17.71
N ASP A 8 -19.27 6.11 16.89
CA ASP A 8 -17.97 6.71 17.18
C ASP A 8 -17.90 8.18 16.75
N THR A 9 -17.93 9.08 17.74
CA THR A 9 -17.80 10.53 17.56
C THR A 9 -16.39 11.05 17.85
N ASN A 10 -15.46 10.16 18.24
CA ASN A 10 -14.14 10.55 18.69
C ASN A 10 -13.08 10.50 17.60
N HIS A 11 -13.00 9.40 16.85
CA HIS A 11 -11.86 9.14 15.97
C HIS A 11 -11.95 9.88 14.63
N ILE A 12 -10.78 10.08 14.00
CA ILE A 12 -10.67 10.62 12.65
C ILE A 12 -11.18 9.56 11.65
N VAL A 13 -12.01 9.98 10.71
CA VAL A 13 -12.39 9.15 9.56
C VAL A 13 -11.54 9.55 8.37
N ILE A 14 -10.77 8.61 7.84
CA ILE A 14 -9.92 8.81 6.66
C ILE A 14 -10.74 8.45 5.41
N LEU A 15 -10.89 9.41 4.51
CA LEU A 15 -11.67 9.28 3.28
C LEU A 15 -10.76 8.98 2.10
N GLY A 16 -11.04 7.86 1.41
CA GLY A 16 -10.42 7.53 0.14
C GLY A 16 -11.26 8.02 -1.05
N ALA A 17 -10.58 8.50 -2.07
CA ALA A 17 -11.10 8.83 -3.39
C ALA A 17 -11.31 7.60 -4.29
N PRO A 18 -12.23 7.69 -5.27
CA PRO A 18 -12.31 6.71 -6.35
C PRO A 18 -11.08 6.74 -7.27
N GLN A 19 -11.03 5.77 -8.18
CA GLN A 19 -9.99 5.64 -9.21
C GLN A 19 -8.58 5.62 -8.60
N TRP A 20 -8.27 4.52 -7.91
CA TRP A 20 -6.95 4.31 -7.29
C TRP A 20 -6.59 5.39 -6.28
N ASN A 21 -7.59 5.86 -5.52
CA ASN A 21 -7.40 6.87 -4.49
C ASN A 21 -6.76 8.17 -5.02
N SER A 22 -7.09 8.52 -6.27
CA SER A 22 -6.45 9.65 -6.98
C SER A 22 -7.44 10.70 -7.49
N ASN A 23 -8.72 10.37 -7.65
CA ASN A 23 -9.73 11.30 -8.18
C ASN A 23 -10.59 11.93 -7.07
N PHE A 24 -10.24 13.16 -6.68
CA PHE A 24 -10.93 13.89 -5.62
C PHE A 24 -12.09 14.78 -6.11
N ASP A 25 -12.35 14.85 -7.42
CA ASP A 25 -13.42 15.69 -7.99
C ASP A 25 -14.82 15.43 -7.40
N PRO A 26 -15.20 14.17 -7.07
CA PRO A 26 -16.50 13.90 -6.47
C PRO A 26 -16.69 14.48 -5.06
N PHE A 27 -15.62 14.87 -4.36
CA PHE A 27 -15.71 15.49 -3.05
C PHE A 27 -16.03 16.98 -3.19
N THR A 28 -17.33 17.29 -3.22
CA THR A 28 -17.84 18.66 -3.38
C THR A 28 -18.25 19.33 -2.07
N ASP A 29 -18.47 18.57 -1.00
CA ASP A 29 -18.75 19.06 0.34
C ASP A 29 -17.88 18.30 1.35
N TRP A 30 -17.17 19.05 2.18
CA TRP A 30 -16.29 18.56 3.24
C TRP A 30 -16.57 19.25 4.59
N THR A 31 -17.70 19.95 4.68
CA THR A 31 -18.12 20.67 5.89
C THR A 31 -18.99 19.82 6.81
N PHE A 32 -19.41 18.64 6.34
CA PHE A 32 -20.33 17.74 7.02
C PHE A 32 -19.76 17.07 8.29
N ASP A 33 -18.44 17.04 8.48
CA ASP A 33 -17.78 16.47 9.67
C ASP A 33 -16.49 17.25 10.00
N LYS A 34 -16.17 17.37 11.29
CA LYS A 34 -15.00 18.12 11.78
C LYS A 34 -13.76 17.25 12.00
N LYS A 35 -13.89 15.93 11.92
CA LYS A 35 -12.87 14.92 12.21
C LYS A 35 -12.71 13.98 11.01
N ILE A 36 -12.51 14.58 9.85
CA ILE A 36 -12.20 13.88 8.60
C ILE A 36 -10.87 14.35 8.06
N MET A 37 -10.23 13.46 7.32
CA MET A 37 -9.07 13.76 6.49
C MET A 37 -9.12 12.90 5.24
N TYR A 38 -8.25 13.20 4.27
CA TYR A 38 -8.20 12.47 3.03
C TYR A 38 -6.95 11.61 2.96
N SER A 39 -7.09 10.46 2.31
CA SER A 39 -5.96 9.65 1.91
C SER A 39 -5.88 9.61 0.39
N CYS A 40 -4.68 9.75 -0.17
CA CYS A 40 -4.39 9.55 -1.58
C CYS A 40 -3.36 8.44 -1.77
N HIS A 41 -3.33 7.80 -2.94
CA HIS A 41 -2.31 6.82 -3.31
C HIS A 41 -1.52 7.31 -4.53
N ARG A 42 -0.27 6.86 -4.67
CA ARG A 42 0.52 7.13 -5.88
C ARG A 42 1.47 5.98 -6.21
N TYR A 43 1.33 5.46 -7.43
CA TYR A 43 2.31 4.55 -8.01
C TYR A 43 2.91 5.16 -9.28
N GLY A 44 4.24 5.19 -9.35
CA GLY A 44 4.98 5.80 -10.45
C GLY A 44 4.87 7.33 -10.54
N GLY A 45 5.47 7.88 -11.59
CA GLY A 45 5.65 9.32 -11.79
C GLY A 45 6.90 9.88 -11.09
N ASP A 46 7.13 11.17 -11.28
CA ASP A 46 8.30 11.84 -10.74
C ASP A 46 8.15 12.14 -9.24
N ALA A 47 9.27 12.13 -8.51
CA ALA A 47 9.33 12.51 -7.11
C ALA A 47 9.47 14.03 -6.97
N THR A 48 8.46 14.77 -7.42
CA THR A 48 8.42 16.24 -7.35
C THR A 48 7.06 16.75 -6.86
N ALA A 49 7.01 17.99 -6.38
CA ALA A 49 5.76 18.61 -5.94
C ALA A 49 4.76 18.74 -7.10
N GLU A 50 5.25 19.03 -8.31
CA GLU A 50 4.46 19.14 -9.55
C GLU A 50 3.70 17.83 -9.85
N ALA A 51 4.35 16.69 -9.61
CA ALA A 51 3.74 15.37 -9.87
C ALA A 51 2.58 15.05 -8.93
N ILE A 52 2.50 15.71 -7.77
CA ILE A 52 1.45 15.54 -6.75
C ILE A 52 0.61 16.80 -6.52
N THR A 53 0.73 17.82 -7.39
CA THR A 53 0.05 19.12 -7.23
C THR A 53 -1.46 18.97 -7.03
N HIS A 54 -2.12 18.08 -7.78
CA HIS A 54 -3.55 17.82 -7.59
C HIS A 54 -3.94 17.40 -6.15
N PHE A 55 -3.07 16.69 -5.42
CA PHE A 55 -3.31 16.35 -4.00
C PHE A 55 -3.08 17.55 -3.08
N ILE A 56 -2.03 18.33 -3.36
CA ILE A 56 -1.67 19.57 -2.66
C ILE A 56 -2.82 20.59 -2.81
N ASP A 57 -3.25 20.84 -4.04
CA ASP A 57 -4.33 21.77 -4.37
C ASP A 57 -5.65 21.37 -3.70
N PHE A 58 -5.96 20.06 -3.69
CA PHE A 58 -7.18 19.58 -3.03
C PHE A 58 -7.11 19.75 -1.50
N ARG A 59 -5.97 19.41 -0.88
CA ARG A 59 -5.73 19.66 0.55
C ARG A 59 -5.91 21.15 0.87
N ASP A 60 -5.30 22.03 0.08
CA ASP A 60 -5.31 23.47 0.32
C ASP A 60 -6.70 24.07 0.07
N LYS A 61 -7.42 23.61 -0.97
CA LYS A 61 -8.82 23.97 -1.26
C LYS A 61 -9.75 23.63 -0.11
N THR A 62 -9.58 22.45 0.49
CA THR A 62 -10.46 21.98 1.56
C THR A 62 -10.06 22.46 2.95
N GLY A 63 -8.77 22.77 3.15
CA GLY A 63 -8.19 23.06 4.46
C GLY A 63 -8.10 21.83 5.37
N LEU A 64 -8.32 20.62 4.84
CA LEU A 64 -8.30 19.37 5.60
C LEU A 64 -7.00 18.58 5.32
N PRO A 65 -6.49 17.79 6.27
CA PRO A 65 -5.26 17.05 6.08
C PRO A 65 -5.34 16.05 4.91
N MET A 66 -4.22 15.91 4.20
CA MET A 66 -4.00 14.90 3.17
C MET A 66 -2.88 13.97 3.60
N TYR A 67 -3.09 12.68 3.35
CA TYR A 67 -2.18 11.62 3.75
C TYR A 67 -1.94 10.65 2.59
N MET A 68 -0.68 10.42 2.26
CA MET A 68 -0.32 9.44 1.25
C MET A 68 -0.42 8.02 1.83
N GLY A 69 -1.58 7.40 1.68
CA GLY A 69 -1.90 6.12 2.31
C GLY A 69 -1.22 4.91 1.67
N GLU A 70 -0.82 5.02 0.40
CA GLU A 70 -0.15 3.93 -0.30
C GLU A 70 0.80 4.47 -1.39
N ILE A 71 2.10 4.21 -1.19
CA ILE A 71 3.18 4.43 -2.17
C ILE A 71 4.17 3.27 -2.10
N GLY A 72 4.86 2.96 -3.20
CA GLY A 72 5.85 1.87 -3.19
C GLY A 72 6.39 1.52 -4.57
N HIS A 73 7.13 0.41 -4.64
CA HIS A 73 7.68 -0.14 -5.89
C HIS A 73 8.53 0.84 -6.71
N ASN A 74 9.41 1.57 -6.04
CA ASN A 74 10.35 2.50 -6.65
C ASN A 74 11.80 2.09 -6.33
N THR A 75 12.76 2.71 -7.02
CA THR A 75 14.17 2.66 -6.61
C THR A 75 14.34 3.38 -5.28
N LEU A 76 15.36 2.98 -4.48
CA LEU A 76 15.63 3.57 -3.17
C LEU A 76 15.77 5.11 -3.24
N GLU A 77 16.52 5.61 -4.22
CA GLU A 77 16.70 7.05 -4.46
C GLU A 77 15.37 7.79 -4.72
N ARG A 78 14.47 7.18 -5.50
CA ARG A 78 13.15 7.76 -5.78
C ARG A 78 12.25 7.73 -4.55
N MET A 79 12.35 6.68 -3.74
CA MET A 79 11.62 6.59 -2.48
C MET A 79 12.04 7.71 -1.53
N GLU A 80 13.35 7.90 -1.33
CA GLU A 80 13.88 8.97 -0.47
C GLU A 80 13.47 10.37 -0.97
N SER A 81 13.59 10.60 -2.28
CA SER A 81 13.17 11.86 -2.91
C SER A 81 11.66 12.11 -2.72
N LEU A 82 10.84 11.07 -2.86
CA LEU A 82 9.39 11.18 -2.68
C LEU A 82 9.03 11.45 -1.20
N CYS A 83 9.69 10.77 -0.25
CA CYS A 83 9.54 11.06 1.18
C CYS A 83 9.84 12.53 1.47
N LYS A 84 10.95 13.06 0.92
CA LYS A 84 11.30 14.48 1.07
C LYS A 84 10.22 15.40 0.48
N VAL A 85 9.70 15.11 -0.70
CA VAL A 85 8.60 15.90 -1.29
C VAL A 85 7.37 15.89 -0.40
N MET A 86 7.01 14.75 0.19
CA MET A 86 5.87 14.64 1.09
C MET A 86 6.09 15.45 2.38
N GLU A 87 7.28 15.35 2.99
CA GLU A 87 7.71 16.15 4.15
C GLU A 87 7.64 17.66 3.86
N ASP A 88 8.25 18.10 2.76
CA ASP A 88 8.32 19.51 2.35
C ASP A 88 6.91 20.09 2.08
N ASN A 89 5.95 19.24 1.70
CA ASN A 89 4.57 19.62 1.43
C ASN A 89 3.60 19.30 2.59
N ASN A 90 4.10 18.93 3.78
CA ASN A 90 3.29 18.58 4.95
C ASN A 90 2.22 17.50 4.67
N ILE A 91 2.63 16.43 3.98
CA ILE A 91 1.83 15.23 3.73
C ILE A 91 2.52 14.07 4.42
N GLY A 92 1.85 13.42 5.37
CA GLY A 92 2.34 12.16 5.95
C GLY A 92 2.21 11.02 4.93
N TYR A 93 2.98 9.93 5.10
CA TYR A 93 2.98 8.82 4.15
C TYR A 93 3.09 7.44 4.80
N THR A 94 2.62 6.42 4.08
CA THR A 94 2.89 5.00 4.32
C THR A 94 3.34 4.29 3.06
N PHE A 95 4.29 3.38 3.23
CA PHE A 95 4.83 2.57 2.15
C PHE A 95 4.23 1.18 2.10
N TRP A 96 3.90 0.74 0.89
CA TRP A 96 3.44 -0.58 0.55
C TRP A 96 4.55 -1.40 -0.13
N PRO A 97 4.67 -2.71 0.17
CA PRO A 97 4.02 -3.45 1.26
C PRO A 97 4.95 -3.62 2.47
N TYR A 98 4.36 -3.91 3.64
CA TYR A 98 5.13 -4.37 4.80
C TYR A 98 5.87 -5.68 4.51
N LYS A 99 5.17 -6.67 3.95
CA LYS A 99 5.73 -8.00 3.67
C LYS A 99 5.34 -8.53 2.30
N LYS A 100 6.31 -9.07 1.55
CA LYS A 100 6.08 -9.81 0.29
C LYS A 100 7.18 -10.82 -0.01
N MET A 101 6.98 -11.63 -1.04
CA MET A 101 8.00 -12.51 -1.60
C MET A 101 9.14 -11.68 -2.22
N GLU A 102 10.38 -12.15 -2.03
CA GLU A 102 11.62 -11.57 -2.55
C GLU A 102 12.07 -10.23 -1.92
N GLY A 103 11.54 -9.07 -2.35
CA GLY A 103 12.06 -7.76 -1.90
C GLY A 103 11.22 -6.57 -2.35
N SER A 104 11.73 -5.33 -2.20
CA SER A 104 10.95 -4.09 -2.39
C SER A 104 9.78 -3.98 -1.39
N CYS A 105 10.09 -4.14 -0.11
CA CYS A 105 9.21 -4.13 1.05
C CYS A 105 10.05 -3.99 2.33
N PHE A 106 9.43 -3.88 3.50
CA PHE A 106 10.15 -3.83 4.78
C PHE A 106 10.74 -5.20 5.16
N VAL A 107 9.96 -6.25 4.96
CA VAL A 107 10.29 -7.62 5.37
C VAL A 107 9.95 -8.58 4.23
N SER A 108 10.88 -9.42 3.83
CA SER A 108 10.71 -10.33 2.70
C SER A 108 10.65 -11.78 3.10
N ILE A 109 9.99 -12.60 2.29
CA ILE A 109 10.02 -14.06 2.40
C ILE A 109 10.67 -14.67 1.17
N GLY A 110 11.28 -15.84 1.32
CA GLY A 110 11.75 -16.62 0.17
C GLY A 110 10.61 -17.14 -0.70
N THR A 111 10.95 -17.56 -1.92
CA THR A 111 10.01 -18.23 -2.83
C THR A 111 9.98 -19.74 -2.50
N PRO A 112 8.80 -20.32 -2.18
CA PRO A 112 8.69 -21.76 -1.97
C PRO A 112 9.06 -22.57 -3.22
N GLU A 113 9.57 -23.78 -3.02
CA GLU A 113 9.71 -24.73 -4.13
C GLU A 113 8.33 -25.06 -4.73
N ASN A 114 8.27 -25.20 -6.06
CA ASN A 114 7.03 -25.43 -6.81
C ASN A 114 5.98 -24.31 -6.67
N TRP A 115 6.39 -23.07 -6.40
CA TRP A 115 5.47 -21.92 -6.35
C TRP A 115 4.97 -21.50 -7.74
N ASP A 116 5.76 -21.73 -8.78
CA ASP A 116 5.47 -21.43 -10.18
C ASP A 116 4.17 -22.07 -10.67
N GLN A 117 3.85 -23.31 -10.29
CA GLN A 117 2.57 -23.94 -10.63
C GLN A 117 1.37 -23.26 -9.95
N ILE A 118 1.55 -22.64 -8.77
CA ILE A 118 0.48 -21.89 -8.08
C ILE A 118 0.20 -20.61 -8.86
N VAL A 119 1.26 -19.90 -9.26
CA VAL A 119 1.17 -18.71 -10.11
C VAL A 119 0.50 -19.05 -11.43
N ALA A 120 1.00 -20.06 -12.15
CA ALA A 120 0.44 -20.51 -13.42
C ALA A 120 -1.05 -20.88 -13.32
N PHE A 121 -1.46 -21.57 -12.25
CA PHE A 121 -2.87 -21.88 -12.03
C PHE A 121 -3.73 -20.64 -11.71
N SER A 122 -3.17 -19.65 -11.03
CA SER A 122 -3.88 -18.40 -10.72
C SER A 122 -4.13 -17.53 -11.95
N GLU A 123 -3.20 -17.55 -12.91
CA GLU A 123 -3.26 -16.81 -14.17
C GLU A 123 -3.98 -17.57 -15.30
N ALA A 124 -4.26 -18.86 -15.10
CA ALA A 124 -4.93 -19.70 -16.09
C ALA A 124 -6.38 -19.26 -16.39
N PRO A 125 -6.91 -19.56 -17.59
CA PRO A 125 -8.30 -19.26 -17.94
C PRO A 125 -9.32 -19.82 -16.94
N ARG A 126 -10.32 -18.99 -16.60
CA ARG A 126 -11.38 -19.33 -15.63
C ARG A 126 -12.80 -19.15 -16.21
N ASP A 127 -12.90 -19.05 -17.52
CA ASP A 127 -14.14 -18.84 -18.28
C ASP A 127 -15.05 -20.06 -18.27
N THR A 128 -14.50 -21.28 -18.16
CA THR A 128 -15.29 -22.51 -18.03
C THR A 128 -14.76 -23.44 -16.94
N TYR A 129 -15.65 -24.28 -16.41
CA TYR A 129 -15.25 -25.34 -15.47
C TYR A 129 -14.29 -26.37 -16.09
N ALA A 130 -14.33 -26.56 -17.41
CA ALA A 130 -13.40 -27.45 -18.11
C ALA A 130 -11.97 -26.87 -18.08
N ALA A 131 -11.81 -25.60 -18.45
CA ALA A 131 -10.53 -24.89 -18.41
C ALA A 131 -9.91 -24.89 -17.01
N ILE A 132 -10.72 -24.65 -15.96
CA ILE A 132 -10.25 -24.71 -14.57
C ILE A 132 -9.75 -26.12 -14.18
N ARG A 133 -10.40 -27.18 -14.67
CA ARG A 133 -9.98 -28.56 -14.39
C ARG A 133 -8.70 -28.93 -15.12
N GLU A 134 -8.57 -28.49 -16.37
CA GLU A 134 -7.38 -28.74 -17.20
C GLU A 134 -6.15 -28.02 -16.67
N ALA A 135 -6.31 -26.76 -16.23
CA ALA A 135 -5.22 -25.98 -15.63
C ALA A 135 -4.84 -26.45 -14.21
N ARG A 136 -5.60 -27.36 -13.61
CA ARG A 136 -5.42 -27.75 -12.20
C ARG A 136 -4.01 -28.34 -11.99
N PRO A 137 -3.20 -27.78 -11.08
CA PRO A 137 -1.84 -28.26 -10.82
C PRO A 137 -1.84 -29.56 -10.02
N HIS A 138 -0.67 -30.19 -9.91
CA HIS A 138 -0.50 -31.41 -9.12
C HIS A 138 -0.73 -31.11 -7.63
N GLN A 139 -1.84 -31.64 -7.08
CA GLN A 139 -2.35 -31.22 -5.77
C GLN A 139 -1.34 -31.43 -4.63
N GLU A 140 -0.59 -32.53 -4.62
CA GLU A 140 0.41 -32.76 -3.57
C GLU A 140 1.57 -31.76 -3.64
N LEU A 141 2.02 -31.41 -4.84
CA LEU A 141 3.09 -30.42 -4.99
C LEU A 141 2.58 -29.04 -4.60
N SER A 142 1.34 -28.72 -4.97
CA SER A 142 0.69 -27.47 -4.58
C SER A 142 0.53 -27.37 -3.06
N ARG A 143 0.16 -28.47 -2.39
CA ARG A 143 0.05 -28.53 -0.93
C ARG A 143 1.42 -28.31 -0.28
N LEU A 144 2.48 -28.94 -0.78
CA LEU A 144 3.84 -28.72 -0.28
C LEU A 144 4.28 -27.25 -0.45
N ALA A 145 4.06 -26.65 -1.61
CA ALA A 145 4.37 -25.24 -1.86
C ALA A 145 3.63 -24.30 -0.90
N MET A 146 2.32 -24.53 -0.69
CA MET A 146 1.50 -23.74 0.23
C MET A 146 1.89 -23.94 1.70
N THR A 147 2.21 -25.17 2.13
CA THR A 147 2.74 -25.41 3.49
C THR A 147 4.06 -24.68 3.69
N ARG A 148 4.97 -24.76 2.71
CA ARG A 148 6.26 -24.07 2.79
C ARG A 148 6.10 -22.54 2.79
N PHE A 149 5.14 -22.01 2.03
CA PHE A 149 4.78 -20.58 2.08
C PHE A 149 4.39 -20.14 3.49
N LEU A 150 3.55 -20.92 4.19
CA LEU A 150 3.15 -20.60 5.57
C LEU A 150 4.33 -20.59 6.54
N GLU A 151 5.25 -21.55 6.41
CA GLU A 151 6.49 -21.58 7.21
C GLU A 151 7.34 -20.33 6.96
N LEU A 152 7.52 -19.94 5.69
CA LEU A 152 8.29 -18.75 5.32
C LEU A 152 7.64 -17.44 5.79
N CYS A 153 6.32 -17.41 5.96
CA CYS A 153 5.59 -16.25 6.48
C CYS A 153 5.85 -15.98 7.97
N LEU A 154 6.34 -16.97 8.73
CA LEU A 154 6.74 -16.79 10.14
C LEU A 154 7.82 -15.72 10.24
N PHE A 155 7.71 -14.83 11.23
CA PHE A 155 8.59 -13.66 11.34
C PHE A 155 10.07 -14.03 11.43
N GLU A 156 10.39 -15.11 12.16
CA GLU A 156 11.75 -15.67 12.29
C GLU A 156 12.36 -16.18 10.99
N ASN A 157 11.54 -16.49 9.97
CA ASN A 157 11.98 -16.96 8.66
C ASN A 157 12.00 -15.85 7.60
N CYS A 158 11.64 -14.62 7.98
CA CYS A 158 11.64 -13.49 7.08
C CYS A 158 13.01 -12.78 7.07
N ASN A 159 13.33 -12.09 5.98
CA ASN A 159 14.53 -11.26 5.85
C ASN A 159 14.16 -9.77 5.87
N SER A 160 14.73 -9.03 6.81
CA SER A 160 14.60 -7.56 6.85
C SER A 160 15.31 -6.91 5.67
N GLN A 161 14.68 -5.89 5.09
CA GLN A 161 15.21 -5.12 3.97
C GLN A 161 15.65 -3.74 4.49
N GLU A 162 16.87 -3.69 5.05
CA GLU A 162 17.38 -2.49 5.75
C GLU A 162 17.49 -1.29 4.80
N ASP A 163 18.01 -1.48 3.59
CA ASP A 163 18.12 -0.42 2.58
C ASP A 163 16.76 0.17 2.21
N TYR A 164 15.73 -0.69 2.08
CA TYR A 164 14.36 -0.25 1.82
C TYR A 164 13.84 0.63 2.96
N THR A 165 14.06 0.20 4.21
CA THR A 165 13.63 0.95 5.40
C THR A 165 14.41 2.25 5.54
N GLY A 166 15.71 2.25 5.24
CA GLY A 166 16.58 3.43 5.30
C GLY A 166 16.18 4.51 4.30
N ALA A 167 15.67 4.13 3.13
CA ALA A 167 15.18 5.07 2.12
C ALA A 167 13.92 5.85 2.55
N LEU A 168 13.24 5.44 3.62
CA LEU A 168 11.96 6.02 4.02
C LEU A 168 12.06 7.27 4.90
N ARG A 169 13.27 7.78 5.16
CA ARG A 169 13.50 8.99 5.99
C ARG A 169 12.78 8.93 7.36
N LEU A 170 12.64 7.73 7.91
CA LEU A 170 12.07 7.54 9.25
C LEU A 170 13.13 7.94 10.28
N ASP A 171 12.98 9.12 10.89
CA ASP A 171 13.82 9.51 12.02
C ASP A 171 13.67 8.52 13.18
N LYS A 172 14.75 8.28 13.92
CA LYS A 172 14.69 7.52 15.18
C LYS A 172 13.73 8.24 16.14
N GLU A 173 12.54 7.69 16.29
CA GLU A 173 11.53 7.96 17.32
C GLU A 173 11.42 9.43 17.78
N ARG A 174 10.37 10.15 17.34
CA ARG A 174 9.77 11.19 18.20
C ARG A 174 9.07 10.47 19.36
N THR A 175 9.84 10.19 20.41
CA THR A 175 9.31 9.69 21.70
C THR A 175 8.74 10.80 22.57
N ASP A 176 8.74 12.03 22.08
CA ASP A 176 8.25 13.20 22.79
C ASP A 176 6.72 13.36 22.58
N ASN A 177 5.94 12.55 23.28
CA ASN A 177 4.55 12.86 23.64
C ASN A 177 4.44 12.94 25.17
#